data_AF-A0A3B1DZN9-F1
#
_entry.id   AF-A0A3B1DZN9-F1
#
_cell.length_a   1.000
_cell.length_b   1.000
_cell.length_c   1.000
_cell.angle_alpha   90.00
_cell.angle_beta   90.00
_cell.angle_gamma   90.00
#
_symmetry.space_group_name_H-M   'P 1'
#
loop_
_entity.id
_entity.type
_entity.pdbx_description
1 polymer ?
#
loop_
_entity_poly.entity_id
_entity_poly.type
_entity_poly.pdbx_seq_one_letter_code
_entity_poly.pdbx_strand_id
1 'polypeptide(L)'
;MPSRYHRQQILPGIGTEGQARLAASHAAIIGMGALGCAIADHLARAGVGTLTLIDRDLVEFTNLQRQVLYTEADATEALPKAEAARARLAAINSEITIHAHIADLTAANADALLAGDVTKTDQRRAGDTPPSILLDGTDNFETRYLLNDLAVRDSIPLVYGGVVATHGMQMTIRPGVTPCLRCLFEDPPAPGTQPTCDTAGVLGPVVAIVAACQAADAMRCLLGQGEKIPQTLLEFDLWAGQRRRIDLAGARREDCPCCGRGEYEFLSRESASDTLSLCGQEAVQVRPGGGGGGEGRALDLSALAVRLASAGEVDARPFMLRFTPRGEQSETGGSMTLTIFRDGRAIIAGTTSPERARSLYARYVGA
;
A
#
# COMPACT_ATOMS: atom_id res chain seq x y z
N MET A 1 -20.10 -17.20 25.81
CA MET A 1 -19.35 -17.65 24.63
C MET A 1 -17.87 -17.43 24.89
N PRO A 2 -16.96 -18.30 24.44
CA PRO A 2 -15.52 -18.06 24.58
C PRO A 2 -15.12 -16.79 23.81
N SER A 3 -14.14 -16.05 24.34
CA SER A 3 -13.55 -14.88 23.66
C SER A 3 -13.06 -15.26 22.25
N ARG A 4 -13.24 -14.37 21.26
CA ARG A 4 -12.72 -14.51 19.89
C ARG A 4 -11.26 -14.93 19.88
N TYR A 5 -10.47 -14.38 20.79
CA TYR A 5 -9.03 -14.57 20.87
C TYR A 5 -8.58 -15.71 21.78
N HIS A 6 -9.48 -16.57 22.26
CA HIS A 6 -9.14 -17.61 23.24
C HIS A 6 -7.94 -18.47 22.81
N ARG A 7 -7.90 -18.92 21.54
CA ARG A 7 -6.79 -19.73 21.00
C ARG A 7 -5.47 -18.98 20.94
N GLN A 8 -5.52 -17.67 20.75
CA GLN A 8 -4.34 -16.81 20.71
C GLN A 8 -3.85 -16.49 22.13
N GLN A 9 -4.76 -16.26 23.08
CA GLN A 9 -4.45 -15.96 24.47
C GLN A 9 -3.81 -17.11 25.23
N ILE A 10 -4.11 -18.37 24.87
CA ILE A 10 -3.45 -19.54 25.49
C ILE A 10 -2.03 -19.81 24.92
N LEU A 11 -1.61 -19.08 23.87
CA LEU A 11 -0.29 -19.24 23.28
C LEU A 11 0.78 -18.60 24.17
N PRO A 12 1.85 -19.33 24.53
CA PRO A 12 3.00 -18.75 25.21
C PRO A 12 3.59 -17.60 24.41
N GLY A 13 3.85 -16.48 25.07
CA GLY A 13 4.37 -15.26 24.44
C GLY A 13 3.31 -14.23 24.01
N ILE A 14 2.02 -14.61 23.97
CA ILE A 14 0.91 -13.65 23.79
C ILE A 14 0.19 -13.47 25.14
N GLY A 15 -0.53 -14.48 25.62
CA GLY A 15 -1.30 -14.34 26.86
C GLY A 15 -2.45 -13.33 26.75
N THR A 16 -3.15 -13.10 27.87
CA THR A 16 -4.16 -12.04 27.95
C THR A 16 -3.56 -10.65 27.74
N GLU A 17 -2.38 -10.41 28.30
CA GLU A 17 -1.68 -9.13 28.21
C GLU A 17 -1.22 -8.82 26.78
N GLY A 18 -0.62 -9.80 26.08
CA GLY A 18 -0.23 -9.60 24.69
C GLY A 18 -1.44 -9.36 23.78
N GLN A 19 -2.58 -9.99 24.05
CA GLN A 19 -3.80 -9.70 23.32
C GLN A 19 -4.28 -8.25 23.56
N ALA A 20 -4.23 -7.77 24.80
CA ALA A 20 -4.56 -6.38 25.12
C ALA A 20 -3.61 -5.40 24.41
N ARG A 21 -2.32 -5.74 24.32
CA ARG A 21 -1.34 -4.94 23.57
C ARG A 21 -1.61 -4.91 22.07
N LEU A 22 -1.98 -6.04 21.47
CA LEU A 22 -2.42 -6.06 20.06
C LEU A 22 -3.66 -5.18 19.87
N ALA A 23 -4.65 -5.29 20.75
CA ALA A 23 -5.87 -4.46 20.70
C ALA A 23 -5.59 -2.96 20.91
N ALA A 24 -4.48 -2.60 21.55
CA ALA A 24 -4.03 -1.21 21.70
C ALA A 24 -3.04 -0.75 20.62
N SER A 25 -2.69 -1.61 19.65
CA SER A 25 -1.70 -1.32 18.61
C SER A 25 -2.32 -0.75 17.34
N HIS A 26 -1.49 -0.02 16.58
CA HIS A 26 -1.84 0.55 15.28
C HIS A 26 -0.81 0.09 14.23
N ALA A 27 -1.27 -0.55 13.15
CA ALA A 27 -0.44 -0.94 12.02
C ALA A 27 -0.87 -0.23 10.74
N ALA A 28 0.09 0.31 9.98
CA ALA A 28 -0.17 0.86 8.65
C ALA A 28 0.32 -0.10 7.57
N ILE A 29 -0.55 -0.41 6.61
CA ILE A 29 -0.31 -1.31 5.49
C ILE A 29 -0.40 -0.50 4.20
N ILE A 30 0.71 -0.46 3.47
CA ILE A 30 0.85 0.36 2.27
C ILE A 30 0.88 -0.58 1.07
N GLY A 31 -0.09 -0.42 0.19
CA GLY A 31 -0.44 -1.40 -0.83
C GLY A 31 -1.38 -2.47 -0.28
N MET A 32 -2.61 -2.49 -0.78
CA MET A 32 -3.66 -3.48 -0.58
C MET A 32 -3.77 -4.42 -1.79
N GLY A 33 -2.62 -4.73 -2.40
CA GLY A 33 -2.47 -5.80 -3.38
C GLY A 33 -2.40 -7.18 -2.73
N ALA A 34 -1.63 -8.10 -3.33
CA ALA A 34 -1.60 -9.50 -2.90
C ALA A 34 -1.06 -9.68 -1.47
N LEU A 35 0.10 -9.07 -1.18
CA LEU A 35 0.71 -9.10 0.15
C LEU A 35 -0.15 -8.36 1.16
N GLY A 36 -0.54 -7.11 0.87
CA GLY A 36 -1.36 -6.28 1.75
C GLY A 36 -2.65 -6.95 2.20
N CYS A 37 -3.38 -7.57 1.27
CA CYS A 37 -4.60 -8.33 1.58
C CYS A 37 -4.37 -9.43 2.63
N ALA A 38 -3.34 -10.26 2.42
CA ALA A 38 -3.04 -11.38 3.33
C ALA A 38 -2.49 -10.89 4.68
N ILE A 39 -1.66 -9.84 4.69
CA ILE A 39 -1.16 -9.22 5.93
C ILE A 39 -2.34 -8.65 6.74
N ALA A 40 -3.21 -7.87 6.10
CA ALA A 40 -4.34 -7.24 6.75
C ALA A 40 -5.34 -8.27 7.32
N ASP A 41 -5.60 -9.36 6.59
CA ASP A 41 -6.44 -10.46 7.07
C ASP A 41 -5.85 -11.08 8.35
N HIS A 42 -4.55 -11.38 8.36
CA HIS A 42 -3.87 -11.91 9.55
C HIS A 42 -3.93 -10.95 10.74
N LEU A 43 -3.59 -9.67 10.55
CA LEU A 43 -3.57 -8.68 11.63
C LEU A 43 -4.97 -8.37 12.17
N ALA A 44 -5.97 -8.29 11.29
CA ALA A 44 -7.35 -8.09 11.69
C ALA A 44 -7.88 -9.26 12.54
N ARG A 45 -7.61 -10.50 12.10
CA ARG A 45 -7.99 -11.71 12.86
C ARG A 45 -7.23 -11.86 14.17
N ALA A 46 -5.98 -11.39 14.22
CA ALA A 46 -5.18 -11.36 15.44
C ALA A 46 -5.64 -10.29 16.45
N GLY A 47 -6.52 -9.37 16.03
CA GLY A 47 -7.04 -8.31 16.90
C GLY A 47 -6.08 -7.15 17.08
N VAL A 48 -5.32 -6.79 16.03
CA VAL A 48 -4.62 -5.50 16.01
C VAL A 48 -5.67 -4.39 16.01
N GLY A 49 -5.62 -3.52 17.01
CA GLY A 49 -6.69 -2.58 17.35
C GLY A 49 -7.03 -1.59 16.26
N THR A 50 -6.02 -1.08 15.55
CA THR A 50 -6.21 -0.16 14.42
C THR A 50 -5.38 -0.58 13.21
N LEU A 51 -6.01 -0.58 12.04
CA LEU A 51 -5.36 -0.77 10.75
C LEU A 51 -5.56 0.48 9.88
N THR A 52 -4.47 1.01 9.35
CA THR A 52 -4.50 2.04 8.31
C THR A 52 -4.13 1.39 6.99
N LEU A 53 -5.02 1.43 6.01
CA LEU A 53 -4.89 0.80 4.70
C LEU A 53 -4.72 1.91 3.65
N ILE A 54 -3.60 1.93 2.95
CA ILE A 54 -3.31 2.95 1.93
C ILE A 54 -3.13 2.24 0.60
N ASP A 55 -4.06 2.46 -0.33
CA ASP A 55 -3.95 1.95 -1.70
C ASP A 55 -4.76 2.84 -2.66
N ARG A 56 -4.21 3.06 -3.85
CA ARG A 56 -4.76 3.97 -4.87
C ARG A 56 -5.57 3.25 -5.96
N ASP A 57 -5.42 1.95 -6.06
CA ASP A 57 -5.91 1.16 -7.19
C ASP A 57 -7.35 0.69 -6.96
N LEU A 58 -7.93 0.16 -8.03
CA LEU A 58 -9.23 -0.48 -8.05
C LEU A 58 -9.07 -2.01 -8.12
N VAL A 59 -10.08 -2.72 -7.67
CA VAL A 59 -10.13 -4.18 -7.80
C VAL A 59 -10.36 -4.55 -9.28
N GLU A 60 -9.58 -5.50 -9.78
CA GLU A 60 -9.70 -6.05 -11.14
C GLU A 60 -9.80 -7.58 -11.13
N PHE A 61 -10.37 -8.18 -12.18
CA PHE A 61 -10.49 -9.65 -12.28
C PHE A 61 -9.13 -10.37 -12.24
N THR A 62 -8.11 -9.81 -12.89
CA THR A 62 -6.74 -10.33 -12.93
C THR A 62 -6.07 -10.38 -11.54
N ASN A 63 -6.65 -9.65 -10.57
CA ASN A 63 -6.14 -9.56 -9.21
C ASN A 63 -6.65 -10.74 -8.34
N LEU A 64 -7.83 -11.30 -8.67
CA LEU A 64 -8.57 -12.23 -7.79
C LEU A 64 -7.84 -13.55 -7.53
N GLN A 65 -6.93 -13.97 -8.42
CA GLN A 65 -6.14 -15.19 -8.23
C GLN A 65 -5.20 -15.13 -7.00
N ARG A 66 -4.89 -13.93 -6.49
CA ARG A 66 -3.92 -13.73 -5.40
C ARG A 66 -4.34 -12.73 -4.31
N GLN A 67 -5.34 -11.88 -4.57
CA GLN A 67 -5.77 -10.83 -3.63
C GLN A 67 -7.00 -11.30 -2.85
N VAL A 68 -6.74 -11.99 -1.73
CA VAL A 68 -7.70 -12.82 -1.01
C VAL A 68 -8.88 -12.09 -0.34
N LEU A 69 -8.86 -10.75 -0.26
CA LEU A 69 -9.95 -9.98 0.35
C LEU A 69 -11.08 -9.64 -0.65
N TYR A 70 -10.82 -9.77 -1.94
CA TYR A 70 -11.70 -9.29 -3.01
C TYR A 70 -12.46 -10.42 -3.70
N THR A 71 -13.55 -10.04 -4.36
CA THR A 71 -14.45 -10.94 -5.08
C THR A 71 -14.74 -10.44 -6.49
N GLU A 72 -15.38 -11.27 -7.31
CA GLU A 72 -15.82 -10.89 -8.66
C GLU A 72 -16.80 -9.70 -8.66
N ALA A 73 -17.61 -9.56 -7.61
CA ALA A 73 -18.50 -8.42 -7.44
C ALA A 73 -17.69 -7.13 -7.26
N ASP A 74 -16.68 -7.14 -6.39
CA ASP A 74 -15.80 -6.00 -6.16
C ASP A 74 -15.06 -5.57 -7.45
N ALA A 75 -14.63 -6.55 -8.25
CA ALA A 75 -14.00 -6.33 -9.55
C ALA A 75 -14.96 -5.76 -10.60
N THR A 76 -16.20 -6.26 -10.65
CA THR A 76 -17.24 -5.79 -11.57
C THR A 76 -17.62 -4.34 -11.26
N GLU A 77 -17.69 -3.99 -9.98
CA GLU A 77 -17.97 -2.64 -9.53
C GLU A 77 -16.74 -1.72 -9.54
N ALA A 78 -15.54 -2.29 -9.78
CA ALA A 78 -14.26 -1.62 -9.74
C ALA A 78 -14.08 -0.81 -8.44
N LEU A 79 -14.34 -1.45 -7.30
CA LEU A 79 -14.24 -0.81 -6.00
C LEU A 79 -12.78 -0.42 -5.69
N PRO A 80 -12.54 0.71 -5.00
CA PRO A 80 -11.22 1.03 -4.49
C PRO A 80 -10.70 -0.07 -3.55
N LYS A 81 -9.47 -0.55 -3.77
CA LYS A 81 -8.87 -1.66 -3.00
C LYS A 81 -8.90 -1.41 -1.49
N ALA A 82 -8.45 -0.23 -1.06
CA ALA A 82 -8.43 0.16 0.36
C ALA A 82 -9.83 0.06 1.01
N GLU A 83 -10.87 0.50 0.30
CA GLU A 83 -12.24 0.52 0.82
C GLU A 83 -12.90 -0.86 0.79
N ALA A 84 -12.71 -1.63 -0.29
CA ALA A 84 -13.17 -3.01 -0.38
C ALA A 84 -12.53 -3.88 0.71
N ALA A 85 -11.23 -3.70 0.96
CA ALA A 85 -10.53 -4.38 2.05
C ALA A 85 -11.08 -3.99 3.42
N ARG A 86 -11.32 -2.68 3.66
CA ARG A 86 -11.93 -2.19 4.90
C ARG A 86 -13.28 -2.85 5.16
N ALA A 87 -14.16 -2.89 4.16
CA ALA A 87 -15.48 -3.50 4.26
C ALA A 87 -15.38 -5.01 4.60
N ARG A 88 -14.50 -5.73 3.91
CA ARG A 88 -14.26 -7.17 4.16
C ARG A 88 -13.72 -7.43 5.58
N LEU A 89 -12.72 -6.67 6.01
CA LEU A 89 -12.06 -6.86 7.30
C LEU A 89 -12.98 -6.47 8.47
N ALA A 90 -13.79 -5.41 8.32
CA ALA A 90 -14.79 -5.03 9.31
C ALA A 90 -15.86 -6.12 9.51
N ALA A 91 -16.20 -6.88 8.45
CA ALA A 91 -17.08 -8.03 8.54
C ALA A 91 -16.41 -9.24 9.22
N ILE A 92 -15.08 -9.36 9.16
CA ILE A 92 -14.32 -10.43 9.82
C ILE A 92 -14.18 -10.14 11.32
N ASN A 93 -13.81 -8.91 11.67
CA ASN A 93 -13.59 -8.50 13.04
C ASN A 93 -14.15 -7.08 13.27
N SER A 94 -15.30 -6.99 13.92
CA SER A 94 -15.97 -5.74 14.24
C SER A 94 -15.38 -5.01 15.46
N GLU A 95 -14.41 -5.61 16.17
CA GLU A 95 -13.80 -5.03 17.39
C GLU A 95 -12.65 -4.07 17.07
N ILE A 96 -12.18 -4.04 15.81
CA ILE A 96 -11.03 -3.22 15.38
C ILE A 96 -11.49 -1.98 14.62
N THR A 97 -10.63 -0.97 14.60
CA THR A 97 -10.81 0.24 13.79
C THR A 97 -10.01 0.10 12.49
N ILE A 98 -10.60 0.49 11.37
CA ILE A 98 -9.92 0.42 10.07
C ILE A 98 -10.12 1.73 9.32
N HIS A 99 -9.01 2.40 9.03
CA HIS A 99 -8.94 3.60 8.21
C HIS A 99 -8.53 3.20 6.79
N ALA A 100 -9.35 3.52 5.80
CA ALA A 100 -9.02 3.31 4.39
C ALA A 100 -8.72 4.66 3.73
N HIS A 101 -7.53 4.76 3.15
CA HIS A 101 -7.13 5.90 2.35
C HIS A 101 -7.00 5.44 0.90
N ILE A 102 -7.91 5.94 0.07
CA ILE A 102 -7.89 5.74 -1.38
C ILE A 102 -6.87 6.73 -1.97
N ALA A 103 -5.60 6.45 -1.72
CA ALA A 103 -4.50 7.35 -2.02
C ALA A 103 -3.25 6.55 -2.33
N ASP A 104 -2.36 7.17 -3.09
CA ASP A 104 -0.98 6.71 -3.19
C ASP A 104 -0.17 7.32 -2.05
N LEU A 105 0.80 6.58 -1.54
CA LEU A 105 1.74 7.12 -0.57
C LEU A 105 2.83 7.91 -1.29
N THR A 106 3.01 9.16 -0.91
CA THR A 106 4.03 10.07 -1.45
C THR A 106 4.69 10.84 -0.31
N ALA A 107 5.86 11.42 -0.56
CA ALA A 107 6.53 12.29 0.41
C ALA A 107 5.62 13.42 0.92
N ALA A 108 4.80 14.00 0.04
CA ALA A 108 3.97 15.16 0.35
C ALA A 108 2.75 14.84 1.23
N ASN A 109 2.28 13.58 1.24
CA ASN A 109 1.08 13.18 1.99
C ASN A 109 1.34 12.13 3.09
N ALA A 110 2.56 11.60 3.19
CA ALA A 110 2.88 10.53 4.14
C ALA A 110 2.55 10.90 5.59
N ASP A 111 2.97 12.08 6.05
CA ASP A 111 2.73 12.52 7.42
C ASP A 111 1.22 12.65 7.71
N ALA A 112 0.45 13.19 6.76
CA ALA A 112 -0.99 13.34 6.90
C ALA A 112 -1.72 11.98 6.90
N LEU A 113 -1.32 11.05 6.03
CA LEU A 113 -1.92 9.72 5.94
C LEU A 113 -1.58 8.84 7.15
N LEU A 114 -0.45 9.08 7.83
CA LEU A 114 0.02 8.30 8.97
C LEU A 114 -0.25 8.96 10.33
N ALA A 115 -0.81 10.17 10.38
CA ALA A 115 -1.04 10.91 11.63
C ALA A 115 -2.08 10.27 12.59
N GLY A 116 -2.98 9.42 12.07
CA GLY A 116 -4.15 8.92 12.81
C GLY A 116 -5.38 9.83 12.72
N ASP A 117 -6.52 9.40 13.26
CA ASP A 117 -7.78 10.18 13.25
C ASP A 117 -7.84 11.19 14.41
N VAL A 118 -7.20 12.34 14.22
CA VAL A 118 -7.13 13.42 15.24
C VAL A 118 -8.45 14.18 15.41
N THR A 119 -9.51 13.84 14.65
CA THR A 119 -10.75 14.64 14.58
C THR A 119 -11.81 14.25 15.61
N LYS A 120 -11.62 13.18 16.38
CA LYS A 120 -12.58 12.71 17.40
C LYS A 120 -12.04 12.95 18.81
N THR A 121 -12.49 14.04 19.42
CA THR A 121 -11.98 14.55 20.70
C THR A 121 -12.49 13.85 21.96
N ASP A 122 -13.37 12.85 21.88
CA ASP A 122 -14.06 12.36 23.07
C ASP A 122 -13.42 11.15 23.78
N GLN A 123 -12.60 10.32 23.12
CA GLN A 123 -11.88 9.20 23.77
C GLN A 123 -10.63 8.83 22.98
N ARG A 124 -9.42 8.96 23.57
CA ARG A 124 -8.15 8.55 22.92
C ARG A 124 -8.17 7.06 22.59
N ARG A 125 -8.27 6.69 21.31
CA ARG A 125 -8.14 5.32 20.78
C ARG A 125 -6.75 5.12 20.18
N ALA A 126 -6.34 3.86 19.99
CA ALA A 126 -5.09 3.52 19.29
C ALA A 126 -4.99 4.12 17.87
N GLY A 127 -6.13 4.43 17.24
CA GLY A 127 -6.22 5.10 15.95
C GLY A 127 -5.91 6.60 15.97
N ASP A 128 -5.79 7.20 17.15
CA ASP A 128 -5.53 8.64 17.32
C ASP A 128 -4.01 8.92 17.45
N THR A 129 -3.20 7.86 17.37
CA THR A 129 -1.74 7.93 17.37
C THR A 129 -1.18 7.39 16.06
N PRO A 130 0.00 7.86 15.64
CA PRO A 130 0.71 7.30 14.49
C PRO A 130 0.91 5.77 14.61
N PRO A 131 1.05 5.05 13.48
CA PRO A 131 1.30 3.62 13.50
C PRO A 131 2.57 3.27 14.28
N SER A 132 2.50 2.21 15.08
CA SER A 132 3.68 1.65 15.74
C SER A 132 4.45 0.68 14.85
N ILE A 133 3.94 0.40 13.65
CA ILE A 133 4.61 -0.45 12.65
C ILE A 133 4.11 -0.16 11.23
N LEU A 134 5.02 -0.20 10.27
CA LEU A 134 4.75 -0.09 8.83
C LEU A 134 4.90 -1.47 8.15
N LEU A 135 4.00 -1.78 7.22
CA LEU A 135 3.99 -3.02 6.46
C LEU A 135 4.03 -2.71 4.97
N ASP A 136 5.02 -3.27 4.29
CA ASP A 136 5.16 -3.15 2.83
C ASP A 136 4.31 -4.21 2.12
N GLY A 137 3.20 -3.77 1.53
CA GLY A 137 2.37 -4.55 0.62
C GLY A 137 2.50 -4.10 -0.84
N THR A 138 3.55 -3.32 -1.16
CA THR A 138 3.73 -2.66 -2.45
C THR A 138 4.52 -3.50 -3.45
N ASP A 139 4.34 -3.19 -4.73
CA ASP A 139 5.00 -3.85 -5.85
C ASP A 139 5.97 -2.94 -6.62
N ASN A 140 6.18 -1.71 -6.15
CA ASN A 140 7.04 -0.73 -6.81
C ASN A 140 8.19 -0.26 -5.89
N PHE A 141 9.37 -0.06 -6.46
CA PHE A 141 10.57 0.27 -5.69
C PHE A 141 10.53 1.67 -5.07
N GLU A 142 9.91 2.65 -5.72
CA GLU A 142 9.88 4.02 -5.21
C GLU A 142 9.16 4.10 -3.85
N THR A 143 7.97 3.49 -3.74
CA THR A 143 7.23 3.44 -2.48
C THR A 143 7.99 2.64 -1.42
N ARG A 144 8.71 1.57 -1.78
CA ARG A 144 9.54 0.79 -0.84
C ARG A 144 10.65 1.62 -0.20
N TYR A 145 11.31 2.45 -1.00
CA TYR A 145 12.37 3.33 -0.51
C TYR A 145 11.80 4.52 0.28
N LEU A 146 10.64 5.05 -0.12
CA LEU A 146 9.89 6.03 0.67
C LEU A 146 9.51 5.47 2.05
N LEU A 147 8.98 4.23 2.11
CA LEU A 147 8.66 3.54 3.37
C LEU A 147 9.89 3.34 4.24
N ASN A 148 11.02 2.99 3.64
CA ASN A 148 12.29 2.88 4.35
C ASN A 148 12.69 4.21 4.99
N ASP A 149 12.62 5.30 4.23
CA ASP A 149 12.97 6.64 4.73
C ASP A 149 12.04 7.07 5.87
N LEU A 150 10.72 6.83 5.75
CA LEU A 150 9.74 7.07 6.81
C LEU A 150 10.05 6.28 8.08
N ALA A 151 10.27 4.96 7.92
CA ALA A 151 10.58 4.06 9.01
C ALA A 151 11.82 4.53 9.79
N VAL A 152 12.89 4.88 9.07
CA VAL A 152 14.14 5.33 9.68
C VAL A 152 13.99 6.71 10.32
N ARG A 153 13.37 7.68 9.64
CA ARG A 153 13.13 9.04 10.17
C ARG A 153 12.34 9.01 11.47
N ASP A 154 11.26 8.25 11.50
CA ASP A 154 10.31 8.25 12.62
C ASP A 154 10.64 7.17 13.66
N SER A 155 11.69 6.38 13.44
CA SER A 155 12.06 5.24 14.28
C SER A 155 10.94 4.20 14.43
N ILE A 156 10.16 4.00 13.37
CA ILE A 156 9.05 3.03 13.31
C ILE A 156 9.57 1.75 12.63
N PRO A 157 9.37 0.54 13.20
CA PRO A 157 9.70 -0.70 12.51
C PRO A 157 8.95 -0.85 11.18
N LEU A 158 9.65 -1.33 10.15
CA LEU A 158 9.10 -1.67 8.84
C LEU A 158 9.29 -3.15 8.56
N VAL A 159 8.22 -3.85 8.20
CA VAL A 159 8.30 -5.23 7.73
C VAL A 159 8.22 -5.26 6.20
N TYR A 160 9.39 -5.36 5.58
CA TYR A 160 9.57 -5.41 4.13
C TYR A 160 9.13 -6.77 3.57
N GLY A 161 8.47 -6.76 2.42
CA GLY A 161 8.08 -7.95 1.68
C GLY A 161 8.11 -7.73 0.18
N GLY A 162 8.56 -8.73 -0.57
CA GLY A 162 8.57 -8.68 -2.03
C GLY A 162 8.28 -10.05 -2.62
N VAL A 163 7.49 -10.08 -3.70
CA VAL A 163 7.17 -11.32 -4.42
C VAL A 163 7.20 -11.05 -5.92
N VAL A 164 7.80 -11.98 -6.67
CA VAL A 164 7.76 -11.99 -8.14
C VAL A 164 7.90 -13.44 -8.62
N ALA A 165 7.11 -13.85 -9.62
CA ALA A 165 7.08 -15.23 -10.12
C ALA A 165 6.88 -16.24 -8.97
N THR A 166 7.88 -17.10 -8.73
CA THR A 166 7.90 -18.13 -7.68
C THR A 166 8.72 -17.71 -6.46
N HIS A 167 9.29 -16.50 -6.49
CA HIS A 167 10.25 -16.01 -5.52
C HIS A 167 9.62 -15.04 -4.53
N GLY A 168 10.05 -15.14 -3.28
CA GLY A 168 9.60 -14.29 -2.19
C GLY A 168 10.76 -13.83 -1.32
N MET A 169 10.67 -12.61 -0.79
CA MET A 169 11.65 -12.02 0.12
C MET A 169 10.95 -11.37 1.29
N GLN A 170 11.53 -11.48 2.49
CA GLN A 170 11.05 -10.78 3.68
C GLN A 170 12.23 -10.41 4.58
N MET A 171 12.18 -9.20 5.14
CA MET A 171 13.03 -8.81 6.26
C MET A 171 12.32 -7.80 7.15
N THR A 172 12.78 -7.69 8.39
CA THR A 172 12.26 -6.69 9.34
C THR A 172 13.33 -5.65 9.60
N ILE A 173 13.02 -4.40 9.25
CA ILE A 173 13.83 -3.23 9.52
C ILE A 173 13.40 -2.66 10.87
N ARG A 174 14.28 -2.72 11.86
CA ARG A 174 14.16 -2.03 13.14
C ARG A 174 15.19 -0.90 13.17
N PRO A 175 14.77 0.37 12.95
CA PRO A 175 15.66 1.52 12.93
C PRO A 175 16.61 1.54 14.12
N GLY A 176 17.89 1.85 13.87
CA GLY A 176 18.96 1.85 14.87
C GLY A 176 19.47 0.47 15.30
N VAL A 177 18.79 -0.63 14.94
CA VAL A 177 19.18 -2.00 15.36
C VAL A 177 19.60 -2.87 14.17
N THR A 178 18.78 -2.94 13.13
CA THR A 178 19.07 -3.75 11.93
C THR A 178 19.53 -2.85 10.78
N PRO A 179 20.12 -3.40 9.70
CA PRO A 179 20.24 -2.65 8.45
C PRO A 179 18.87 -2.15 7.97
N CYS A 180 18.88 -0.97 7.34
CA CYS A 180 17.74 -0.48 6.57
C CYS A 180 17.81 -1.02 5.12
N LEU A 181 16.81 -0.73 4.30
CA LEU A 181 16.78 -1.17 2.90
C LEU A 181 18.00 -0.67 2.11
N ARG A 182 18.39 0.61 2.30
CA ARG A 182 19.56 1.24 1.68
C ARG A 182 20.90 0.60 2.08
N CYS A 183 20.97 -0.13 3.21
CA CYS A 183 22.17 -0.87 3.58
C CYS A 183 22.41 -2.09 2.68
N LEU A 184 21.34 -2.70 2.18
CA LEU A 184 21.39 -3.92 1.37
C LEU A 184 21.29 -3.61 -0.13
N PHE A 185 20.44 -2.66 -0.47
CA PHE A 185 20.17 -2.22 -1.84
C PHE A 185 20.32 -0.70 -1.86
N GLU A 186 21.51 -0.24 -2.26
CA GLU A 186 21.87 1.17 -2.13
C GLU A 186 21.00 2.09 -2.99
N ASP A 187 20.67 1.69 -4.22
CA ASP A 187 19.78 2.44 -5.10
C ASP A 187 18.69 1.52 -5.66
N PRO A 188 17.47 2.05 -5.90
CA PRO A 188 16.45 1.28 -6.57
C PRO A 188 16.93 0.91 -7.98
N PRO A 189 16.61 -0.29 -8.47
CA PRO A 189 16.88 -0.64 -9.85
C PRO A 189 16.17 0.34 -10.78
N ALA A 190 16.78 0.63 -11.93
CA ALA A 190 16.20 1.56 -12.89
C ALA A 190 14.78 1.11 -13.31
N PRO A 191 13.82 2.03 -13.48
CA PRO A 191 12.45 1.68 -13.83
C PRO A 191 12.39 0.74 -15.04
N GLY A 192 11.61 -0.34 -14.94
CA GLY A 192 11.43 -1.32 -16.00
C GLY A 192 12.58 -2.33 -16.20
N THR A 193 13.65 -2.27 -15.40
CA THR A 193 14.78 -3.22 -15.53
C THR A 193 14.59 -4.53 -14.78
N GLN A 194 13.65 -4.58 -13.84
CA GLN A 194 13.31 -5.78 -13.08
C GLN A 194 11.92 -6.29 -13.46
N PRO A 195 11.71 -7.61 -13.52
CA PRO A 195 10.38 -8.17 -13.73
C PRO A 195 9.43 -7.77 -12.60
N THR A 196 8.19 -7.44 -12.97
CA THR A 196 7.09 -7.22 -12.03
C THR A 196 6.17 -8.45 -12.01
N CYS A 197 5.22 -8.46 -11.08
CA CYS A 197 4.15 -9.47 -11.06
C CYS A 197 3.37 -9.50 -12.38
N ASP A 198 3.25 -8.37 -13.06
CA ASP A 198 2.50 -8.26 -14.32
C ASP A 198 3.30 -8.74 -15.53
N THR A 199 4.63 -8.62 -15.50
CA THR A 199 5.49 -9.08 -16.62
C THR A 199 5.95 -10.53 -16.46
N ALA A 200 6.25 -10.98 -15.25
CA ALA A 200 6.75 -12.33 -14.98
C ALA A 200 5.70 -13.29 -14.42
N GLY A 201 4.51 -12.78 -14.10
CA GLY A 201 3.51 -13.52 -13.34
C GLY A 201 3.86 -13.61 -11.86
N VAL A 202 2.94 -14.18 -11.08
CA VAL A 202 3.12 -14.39 -9.64
C VAL A 202 2.30 -15.57 -9.15
N LEU A 203 2.97 -16.46 -8.42
CA LEU A 203 2.37 -17.64 -7.80
C LEU A 203 1.73 -17.26 -6.46
N GLY A 204 0.38 -17.29 -6.38
CA GLY A 204 -0.39 -16.92 -5.19
C GLY A 204 0.11 -17.53 -3.86
N PRO A 205 0.43 -18.84 -3.79
CA PRO A 205 1.02 -19.45 -2.59
C PRO A 205 2.30 -18.79 -2.06
N VAL A 206 3.15 -18.20 -2.92
CA VAL A 206 4.36 -17.48 -2.48
C VAL A 206 3.97 -16.22 -1.72
N VAL A 207 2.94 -15.51 -2.20
CA VAL A 207 2.36 -14.35 -1.51
C VAL A 207 1.91 -14.74 -0.11
N ALA A 208 1.21 -15.86 0.04
CA ALA A 208 0.74 -16.32 1.34
C ALA A 208 1.89 -16.60 2.32
N ILE A 209 2.98 -17.23 1.86
CA ILE A 209 4.16 -17.49 2.70
C ILE A 209 4.82 -16.18 3.15
N VAL A 210 5.07 -15.26 2.22
CA VAL A 210 5.72 -13.99 2.53
C VAL A 210 4.84 -13.15 3.46
N ALA A 211 3.55 -13.02 3.17
CA ALA A 211 2.61 -12.28 4.00
C ALA A 211 2.47 -12.87 5.41
N ALA A 212 2.47 -14.21 5.55
CA ALA A 212 2.44 -14.85 6.86
C ALA A 212 3.73 -14.57 7.66
N CYS A 213 4.89 -14.57 7.00
CA CYS A 213 6.15 -14.13 7.64
C CYS A 213 6.09 -12.65 8.05
N GLN A 214 5.58 -11.77 7.18
CA GLN A 214 5.44 -10.35 7.50
C GLN A 214 4.51 -10.13 8.70
N ALA A 215 3.33 -10.77 8.71
CA ALA A 215 2.38 -10.66 9.80
C ALA A 215 2.94 -11.22 11.13
N ALA A 216 3.69 -12.33 11.08
CA ALA A 216 4.32 -12.89 12.27
C ALA A 216 5.38 -11.97 12.87
N ASP A 217 6.23 -11.36 12.04
CA ASP A 217 7.23 -10.38 12.47
C ASP A 217 6.56 -9.12 13.02
N ALA A 218 5.48 -8.69 12.36
CA ALA A 218 4.68 -7.55 12.80
C ALA A 218 4.10 -7.76 14.19
N MET A 219 3.46 -8.90 14.42
CA MET A 219 2.92 -9.27 15.73
C MET A 219 4.03 -9.32 16.79
N ARG A 220 5.22 -9.85 16.48
CA ARG A 220 6.34 -9.84 17.43
C ARG A 220 6.78 -8.42 17.80
N CYS A 221 6.86 -7.51 16.84
CA CYS A 221 7.13 -6.10 17.12
C CYS A 221 6.05 -5.47 18.02
N LEU A 222 4.77 -5.64 17.68
CA LEU A 222 3.65 -5.08 18.45
C LEU A 222 3.56 -5.65 19.88
N LEU A 223 3.92 -6.93 20.04
CA LEU A 223 4.05 -7.60 21.32
C LEU A 223 5.35 -7.25 22.06
N GLY A 224 6.15 -6.28 21.58
CA GLY A 224 7.39 -5.85 22.24
C GLY A 224 8.43 -6.98 22.33
N GLN A 225 8.42 -7.87 21.35
CA GLN A 225 9.32 -9.02 21.20
C GLN A 225 10.18 -8.88 19.92
N GLY A 226 10.42 -7.64 19.49
CA GLY A 226 11.16 -7.34 18.26
C GLY A 226 12.61 -7.85 18.30
N GLU A 227 13.21 -7.94 19.49
CA GLU A 227 14.52 -8.52 19.76
C GLU A 227 14.63 -10.00 19.44
N LYS A 228 13.50 -10.72 19.43
CA LYS A 228 13.43 -12.15 19.07
C LYS A 228 13.31 -12.37 17.57
N ILE A 229 13.14 -11.31 16.77
CA ILE A 229 13.12 -11.40 15.32
C ILE A 229 14.55 -11.62 14.82
N PRO A 230 14.83 -12.71 14.09
CA PRO A 230 16.17 -12.93 13.53
C PRO A 230 16.54 -11.81 12.55
N GLN A 231 17.77 -11.32 12.64
CA GLN A 231 18.31 -10.33 11.71
C GLN A 231 18.70 -11.00 10.40
N THR A 232 17.71 -11.45 9.63
CA THR A 232 17.94 -12.21 8.40
C THR A 232 17.09 -11.69 7.26
N LEU A 233 17.64 -11.70 6.04
CA LEU A 233 16.85 -11.66 4.82
C LEU A 233 16.39 -13.09 4.52
N LEU A 234 15.08 -13.31 4.60
CA LEU A 234 14.45 -14.54 4.19
C LEU A 234 14.20 -14.50 2.69
N GLU A 235 14.64 -15.52 1.98
CA GLU A 235 14.37 -15.71 0.57
C GLU A 235 13.77 -17.10 0.33
N PHE A 236 12.84 -17.16 -0.61
CA PHE A 236 12.15 -18.37 -1.02
C PHE A 236 12.17 -18.46 -2.53
N ASP A 237 12.39 -19.66 -3.06
CA ASP A 237 11.86 -20.08 -4.36
C ASP A 237 10.96 -21.28 -4.08
N LEU A 238 9.65 -21.02 -4.06
CA LEU A 238 8.69 -22.04 -3.68
C LEU A 238 8.59 -23.17 -4.70
N TRP A 239 8.84 -22.86 -5.98
CA TRP A 239 8.74 -23.84 -7.06
C TRP A 239 9.90 -24.82 -7.02
N ALA A 240 11.11 -24.33 -6.74
CA ALA A 240 12.27 -25.18 -6.50
C ALA A 240 12.30 -25.78 -5.08
N GLY A 241 11.37 -25.42 -4.20
CA GLY A 241 11.35 -25.85 -2.80
C GLY A 241 12.52 -25.31 -1.97
N GLN A 242 13.12 -24.20 -2.39
CA GLN A 242 14.30 -23.62 -1.75
C GLN A 242 13.93 -22.53 -0.75
N ARG A 243 14.66 -22.52 0.37
CA ARG A 243 14.58 -21.46 1.38
C ARG A 243 15.99 -21.09 1.81
N ARG A 244 16.30 -19.80 1.76
CA ARG A 244 17.58 -19.25 2.21
C ARG A 244 17.34 -18.24 3.33
N ARG A 245 18.20 -18.27 4.35
CA ARG A 245 18.30 -17.22 5.37
C ARG A 245 19.68 -16.61 5.23
N ILE A 246 19.73 -15.36 4.81
CA ILE A 246 20.98 -14.60 4.75
C ILE A 246 21.10 -13.84 6.07
N ASP A 247 22.19 -14.04 6.80
CA ASP A 247 22.46 -13.32 8.05
C ASP A 247 22.79 -11.86 7.74
N LEU A 248 22.12 -10.95 8.44
CA LEU A 248 22.27 -9.52 8.33
C LEU A 248 22.87 -8.90 9.61
N ALA A 249 23.24 -9.71 10.59
CA ALA A 249 23.90 -9.23 11.79
C ALA A 249 25.19 -8.47 11.40
N GLY A 250 25.29 -7.20 11.82
CA GLY A 250 26.42 -6.34 11.48
C GLY A 250 26.40 -5.77 10.05
N ALA A 251 25.37 -6.05 9.23
CA ALA A 251 25.25 -5.48 7.88
C ALA A 251 24.74 -4.03 7.87
N ARG A 252 24.43 -3.44 9.04
CA ARG A 252 24.12 -2.01 9.14
C ARG A 252 25.39 -1.18 8.88
N ARG A 253 25.34 -0.38 7.83
CA ARG A 253 26.39 0.55 7.42
C ARG A 253 26.29 1.88 8.19
N GLU A 254 27.41 2.34 8.75
CA GLU A 254 27.49 3.68 9.37
C GLU A 254 27.48 4.81 8.33
N ASP A 255 27.98 4.54 7.13
CA ASP A 255 28.03 5.47 6.00
C ASP A 255 26.76 5.42 5.12
N CYS A 256 25.77 4.60 5.48
CA CYS A 256 24.52 4.46 4.72
C CYS A 256 23.83 5.83 4.58
N PRO A 257 23.45 6.26 3.36
CA PRO A 257 22.80 7.56 3.16
C PRO A 257 21.58 7.75 4.07
N CYS A 258 20.71 6.74 4.16
CA CYS A 258 19.50 6.83 4.96
C CYS A 258 19.76 6.63 6.46
N CYS A 259 20.08 5.41 6.93
CA CYS A 259 20.13 5.15 8.38
C CYS A 259 21.45 5.52 9.08
N GLY A 260 22.48 5.88 8.31
CA GLY A 260 23.77 6.35 8.82
C GLY A 260 23.87 7.86 8.82
N ARG A 261 23.59 8.49 7.67
CA ARG A 261 23.72 9.94 7.47
C ARG A 261 22.42 10.73 7.65
N GLY A 262 21.26 10.07 7.68
CA GLY A 262 19.95 10.74 7.81
C GLY A 262 19.50 11.44 6.53
N GLU A 263 20.03 11.04 5.37
CA GLU A 263 19.65 11.56 4.06
C GLU A 263 18.41 10.80 3.58
N TYR A 264 17.23 11.34 3.87
CA TYR A 264 15.94 10.79 3.46
C TYR A 264 15.57 11.25 2.05
N GLU A 265 16.33 10.77 1.07
CA GLU A 265 16.20 11.15 -0.34
C GLU A 265 14.76 11.01 -0.87
N PHE A 266 14.08 9.91 -0.57
CA PHE A 266 12.74 9.64 -1.10
C PHE A 266 11.65 10.42 -0.38
N LEU A 267 11.92 10.90 0.84
CA LEU A 267 11.07 11.85 1.55
C LEU A 267 11.31 13.31 1.18
N SER A 268 12.51 13.64 0.70
CA SER A 268 12.88 15.02 0.37
C SER A 268 12.64 15.38 -1.10
N ARG A 269 12.37 14.38 -1.96
CA ARG A 269 11.93 14.62 -3.34
C ARG A 269 10.63 15.43 -3.35
N GLU A 270 10.68 16.65 -3.91
CA GLU A 270 9.48 17.30 -4.43
C GLU A 270 8.79 16.31 -5.36
N SER A 271 7.49 16.06 -5.12
CA SER A 271 6.71 14.98 -5.73
C SER A 271 7.13 14.69 -7.17
N ALA A 272 7.88 13.61 -7.37
CA ALA A 272 8.42 13.27 -8.67
C ALA A 272 7.26 12.98 -9.63
N SER A 273 7.15 13.83 -10.66
CA SER A 273 6.26 13.74 -11.83
C SER A 273 4.74 13.78 -11.56
N ASP A 274 4.07 14.77 -12.14
CA ASP A 274 2.60 14.89 -12.28
C ASP A 274 1.96 13.71 -13.03
N THR A 275 2.77 12.78 -13.55
CA THR A 275 2.32 11.61 -14.31
C THR A 275 3.13 10.36 -13.99
N LEU A 276 2.45 9.26 -13.67
CA LEU A 276 3.04 7.94 -13.48
C LEU A 276 2.42 6.99 -14.51
N SER A 277 3.26 6.36 -15.34
CA SER A 277 2.81 5.28 -16.22
C SER A 277 2.58 4.03 -15.37
N LEU A 278 1.40 3.39 -15.51
CA LEU A 278 1.08 2.17 -14.79
C LEU A 278 1.67 0.99 -15.57
N CYS A 279 2.76 0.42 -15.06
CA CYS A 279 3.47 -0.67 -15.74
C CYS A 279 2.52 -1.84 -16.05
N GLY A 280 2.55 -2.35 -17.29
CA GLY A 280 1.71 -3.47 -17.72
C GLY A 280 0.27 -3.11 -18.10
N GLN A 281 -0.15 -1.86 -17.92
CA GLN A 281 -1.44 -1.33 -18.32
C GLN A 281 -1.23 -0.29 -19.42
N GLU A 282 -2.11 -0.22 -20.43
CA GLU A 282 -2.13 0.90 -21.39
C GLU A 282 -2.73 2.15 -20.72
N ALA A 283 -2.20 2.56 -19.57
CA ALA A 283 -2.76 3.60 -18.73
C ALA A 283 -1.71 4.50 -18.09
N VAL A 284 -2.02 5.80 -18.05
CA VAL A 284 -1.22 6.81 -17.35
C VAL A 284 -2.05 7.43 -16.23
N GLN A 285 -1.50 7.44 -15.03
CA GLN A 285 -2.04 8.22 -13.92
C GLN A 285 -1.58 9.67 -14.02
N VAL A 286 -2.52 10.61 -13.97
CA VAL A 286 -2.28 12.05 -13.89
C VAL A 286 -2.64 12.55 -12.50
N ARG A 287 -1.78 13.38 -11.93
CA ARG A 287 -2.06 14.19 -10.75
C ARG A 287 -2.11 15.65 -11.17
N PRO A 288 -3.07 16.45 -10.66
CA PRO A 288 -3.01 17.88 -10.85
C PRO A 288 -1.80 18.43 -10.10
N GLY A 289 -0.90 19.11 -10.82
CA GLY A 289 0.23 19.81 -10.23
C GLY A 289 -0.24 21.00 -9.41
N GLY A 290 0.07 21.00 -8.11
CA GLY A 290 -0.14 22.11 -7.18
C GLY A 290 0.87 21.99 -6.06
N GLY A 291 1.92 22.80 -6.12
CA GLY A 291 3.04 22.75 -5.18
C GLY A 291 2.64 23.03 -3.73
N GLY A 292 3.40 22.44 -2.81
CA GLY A 292 3.46 22.83 -1.40
C GLY A 292 2.20 22.53 -0.58
N GLY A 293 2.30 21.52 0.30
CA GLY A 293 1.48 21.33 1.50
C GLY A 293 0.16 22.09 1.57
N GLY A 294 -0.87 21.55 0.93
CA GLY A 294 -2.22 22.11 0.99
C GLY A 294 -3.20 21.18 0.30
N GLU A 295 -4.23 20.78 1.03
CA GLU A 295 -5.37 19.96 0.62
C GLU A 295 -5.63 19.98 -0.90
N GLY A 296 -5.38 18.85 -1.57
CA GLY A 296 -5.84 18.65 -2.95
C GLY A 296 -7.33 18.97 -3.00
N ARG A 297 -7.71 19.98 -3.80
CA ARG A 297 -9.09 20.48 -3.85
C ARG A 297 -10.04 19.33 -4.18
N ALA A 298 -10.80 18.88 -3.19
CA ALA A 298 -11.70 17.76 -3.36
C ALA A 298 -12.68 18.06 -4.51
N LEU A 299 -12.63 17.24 -5.56
CA LEU A 299 -13.52 17.39 -6.71
C LEU A 299 -14.94 16.97 -6.32
N ASP A 300 -15.90 17.83 -6.64
CA ASP A 300 -17.31 17.44 -6.65
C ASP A 300 -17.56 16.57 -7.89
N LEU A 301 -17.48 15.25 -7.69
CA LEU A 301 -17.69 14.27 -8.76
C LEU A 301 -19.09 14.35 -9.36
N SER A 302 -20.10 14.78 -8.60
CA SER A 302 -21.46 14.94 -9.10
C SER A 302 -21.57 16.12 -10.04
N ALA A 303 -20.98 17.27 -9.68
CA ALA A 303 -20.91 18.42 -10.57
C ALA A 303 -20.10 18.12 -11.83
N LEU A 304 -18.97 17.41 -11.69
CA LEU A 304 -18.14 17.00 -12.83
C LEU A 304 -18.87 16.03 -13.76
N ALA A 305 -19.64 15.09 -13.22
CA ALA A 305 -20.45 14.16 -14.00
C ALA A 305 -21.45 14.89 -14.91
N VAL A 306 -22.15 15.88 -14.37
CA VAL A 306 -23.10 16.72 -15.13
C VAL A 306 -22.38 17.47 -16.26
N ARG A 307 -21.20 18.03 -15.97
CA ARG A 307 -20.39 18.75 -16.98
C ARG A 307 -19.92 17.83 -18.11
N LEU A 308 -19.55 16.59 -17.80
CA LEU A 308 -19.00 15.64 -18.78
C LEU A 308 -20.05 14.88 -19.59
N ALA A 309 -21.31 14.85 -19.14
CA ALA A 309 -22.39 14.12 -19.79
C ALA A 309 -22.62 14.54 -21.27
N SER A 310 -22.35 15.79 -21.62
CA SER A 310 -22.44 16.25 -23.02
C SER A 310 -21.28 15.77 -23.89
N ALA A 311 -20.12 15.47 -23.29
CA ALA A 311 -18.88 15.14 -23.99
C ALA A 311 -18.64 13.63 -24.17
N GLY A 312 -19.43 12.77 -23.54
CA GLY A 312 -19.21 11.32 -23.57
C GLY A 312 -20.12 10.54 -22.63
N GLU A 313 -19.82 9.26 -22.46
CA GLU A 313 -20.52 8.41 -21.49
C GLU A 313 -19.92 8.62 -20.11
N VAL A 314 -20.77 8.72 -19.10
CA VAL A 314 -20.40 9.00 -17.71
C VAL A 314 -21.01 7.96 -16.79
N ASP A 315 -20.19 7.32 -15.97
CA ASP A 315 -20.57 6.38 -14.91
C ASP A 315 -20.05 6.95 -13.57
N ALA A 316 -20.95 7.58 -12.82
CA ALA A 316 -20.64 8.21 -11.54
C ALA A 316 -20.84 7.22 -10.38
N ARG A 317 -19.78 7.01 -9.60
CA ARG A 317 -19.76 6.16 -8.41
C ARG A 317 -19.46 7.01 -7.17
N PRO A 318 -19.69 6.50 -5.94
CA PRO A 318 -19.40 7.26 -4.72
C PRO A 318 -17.96 7.76 -4.62
N PHE A 319 -16.97 6.96 -5.04
CA PHE A 319 -15.54 7.24 -4.87
C PHE A 319 -14.82 7.70 -6.15
N MET A 320 -15.46 7.55 -7.31
CA MET A 320 -14.84 7.86 -8.59
C MET A 320 -15.88 8.20 -9.66
N LEU A 321 -15.43 8.86 -10.72
CA LEU A 321 -16.20 9.14 -11.92
C LEU A 321 -15.47 8.49 -13.10
N ARG A 322 -16.12 7.57 -13.79
CA ARG A 322 -15.60 7.01 -15.03
C ARG A 322 -16.22 7.73 -16.22
N PHE A 323 -15.37 8.23 -17.10
CA PHE A 323 -15.76 9.01 -18.27
C PHE A 323 -15.12 8.45 -19.54
N THR A 324 -15.96 8.16 -20.54
CA THR A 324 -15.55 7.71 -21.86
C THR A 324 -15.84 8.82 -22.88
N PRO A 325 -14.85 9.66 -23.23
CA PRO A 325 -15.05 10.75 -24.18
C PRO A 325 -15.47 10.27 -25.57
N ARG A 326 -16.42 10.98 -26.19
CA ARG A 326 -16.80 10.74 -27.59
C ARG A 326 -15.69 11.27 -28.52
N GLY A 327 -15.19 10.40 -29.39
CA GLY A 327 -14.23 10.74 -30.44
C GLY A 327 -12.75 10.62 -30.07
N GLU A 328 -12.43 10.23 -28.84
CA GLU A 328 -11.06 9.87 -28.44
C GLU A 328 -10.86 8.35 -28.57
N GLN A 329 -9.77 7.94 -29.21
CA GLN A 329 -9.41 6.53 -29.39
C GLN A 329 -8.14 6.19 -28.63
N SER A 330 -8.05 4.97 -28.10
CA SER A 330 -6.80 4.47 -27.54
C SER A 330 -5.69 4.41 -28.60
N GLU A 331 -4.44 4.35 -28.17
CA GLU A 331 -3.28 4.10 -29.06
C GLU A 331 -3.41 2.80 -29.86
N THR A 332 -4.20 1.85 -29.36
CA THR A 332 -4.52 0.55 -29.96
C THR A 332 -5.84 0.51 -30.75
N GLY A 333 -6.54 1.64 -30.91
CA GLY A 333 -7.77 1.74 -31.71
C GLY A 333 -9.06 1.37 -30.97
N GLY A 334 -9.04 1.26 -29.64
CA GLY A 334 -10.18 1.05 -28.77
C GLY A 334 -10.76 2.35 -28.19
N SER A 335 -11.71 2.23 -27.26
CA SER A 335 -12.27 3.37 -26.52
C SER A 335 -11.36 3.82 -25.39
N MET A 336 -11.24 5.12 -25.19
CA MET A 336 -10.43 5.72 -24.13
C MET A 336 -11.27 5.97 -22.88
N THR A 337 -10.72 5.72 -21.68
CA THR A 337 -11.45 5.90 -20.41
C THR A 337 -10.65 6.73 -19.41
N LEU A 338 -11.30 7.72 -18.80
CA LEU A 338 -10.77 8.51 -17.70
C LEU A 338 -11.49 8.10 -16.41
N THR A 339 -10.74 7.58 -15.43
CA THR A 339 -11.25 7.28 -14.09
C THR A 339 -10.75 8.37 -13.14
N ILE A 340 -11.65 9.21 -12.65
CA ILE A 340 -11.34 10.42 -11.89
C ILE A 340 -11.75 10.22 -10.43
N PHE A 341 -10.85 10.53 -9.50
CA PHE A 341 -11.04 10.37 -8.07
C PHE A 341 -11.34 11.71 -7.37
N ARG A 342 -11.89 11.64 -6.16
CA ARG A 342 -12.24 12.84 -5.37
C ARG A 342 -11.04 13.73 -5.03
N ASP A 343 -9.85 13.14 -4.89
CA ASP A 343 -8.60 13.86 -4.61
C ASP A 343 -8.03 14.58 -5.85
N GLY A 344 -8.74 14.55 -6.98
CA GLY A 344 -8.30 15.16 -8.24
C GLY A 344 -7.45 14.24 -9.10
N ARG A 345 -6.97 13.11 -8.59
CA ARG A 345 -6.21 12.14 -9.37
C ARG A 345 -7.07 11.56 -10.49
N ALA A 346 -6.47 11.24 -11.63
CA ALA A 346 -7.13 10.48 -12.67
C ALA A 346 -6.24 9.37 -13.24
N ILE A 347 -6.83 8.24 -13.59
CA ILE A 347 -6.21 7.18 -14.38
C ILE A 347 -6.79 7.25 -15.78
N ILE A 348 -5.92 7.37 -16.78
CA ILE A 348 -6.29 7.54 -18.18
C ILE A 348 -5.89 6.27 -18.93
N ALA A 349 -6.85 5.39 -19.17
CA ALA A 349 -6.68 4.15 -19.90
C ALA A 349 -6.89 4.36 -21.40
N GLY A 350 -6.03 3.74 -22.21
CA GLY A 350 -5.94 3.87 -23.66
C GLY A 350 -4.73 4.68 -24.15
N THR A 351 -3.78 5.03 -23.29
CA THR A 351 -2.55 5.74 -23.68
C THR A 351 -1.39 5.36 -22.77
N THR A 352 -0.20 5.27 -23.34
CA THR A 352 1.08 5.17 -22.61
C THR A 352 1.82 6.51 -22.56
N SER A 353 1.34 7.53 -23.29
CA SER A 353 1.94 8.86 -23.39
C SER A 353 1.54 9.79 -22.24
N PRO A 354 2.48 10.24 -21.40
CA PRO A 354 2.20 11.20 -20.32
C PRO A 354 1.70 12.56 -20.81
N GLU A 355 2.18 13.03 -21.97
CA GLU A 355 1.74 14.30 -22.56
C GLU A 355 0.28 14.24 -23.00
N ARG A 356 -0.09 13.14 -23.65
CA ARG A 356 -1.47 12.90 -24.09
C ARG A 356 -2.41 12.79 -22.89
N ALA A 357 -2.00 12.06 -21.86
CA ALA A 357 -2.74 11.94 -20.62
C ALA A 357 -2.98 13.31 -19.95
N ARG A 358 -1.94 14.14 -19.80
CA ARG A 358 -2.09 15.50 -19.25
C ARG A 358 -3.02 16.38 -20.07
N SER A 359 -2.91 16.34 -21.40
CA SER A 359 -3.76 17.12 -22.30
C SER A 359 -5.25 16.77 -22.12
N LEU A 360 -5.56 15.49 -22.01
CA LEU A 360 -6.94 15.03 -21.81
C LEU A 360 -7.46 15.34 -20.40
N TYR A 361 -6.61 15.18 -19.39
CA TYR A 361 -6.94 15.59 -18.02
C TYR A 361 -7.27 17.09 -17.97
N ALA A 362 -6.42 17.95 -18.53
CA ALA A 362 -6.65 19.39 -18.56
C ALA A 362 -7.93 19.75 -19.32
N ARG A 363 -8.19 19.09 -20.45
CA ARG A 363 -9.39 19.32 -21.27
C ARG A 363 -10.69 18.98 -20.56
N TYR A 364 -10.73 17.84 -19.88
CA TYR A 364 -11.98 17.31 -19.32
C TYR A 364 -12.13 17.59 -17.83
N VAL A 365 -11.05 17.56 -17.05
CA VAL A 365 -11.09 17.72 -15.60
C VAL A 365 -10.69 19.13 -15.17
N GLY A 366 -9.70 19.75 -15.83
CA GLY A 366 -9.14 21.06 -15.47
C GLY A 366 -9.99 22.30 -15.76
N ALA A 367 -11.22 22.14 -16.25
CA ALA A 367 -12.15 23.23 -16.59
C ALA A 367 -13.15 23.57 -15.48
#